data_AF-A0AAW0AY01-F1
#
_entry.id   AF-A0AAW0AY01-F1
#
_cell.length_a   1.000
_cell.length_b   1.000
_cell.length_c   1.000
_cell.angle_alpha   90.00
_cell.angle_beta   90.00
_cell.angle_gamma   90.00
#
_symmetry.space_group_name_H-M   'P 1'
#
loop_
_entity.id
_entity.type
_entity.pdbx_description
1 polymer ?
#
loop_
_entity_poly.entity_id
_entity_poly.type
_entity_poly.pdbx_seq_one_letter_code
_entity_poly.pdbx_strand_id
1 'polypeptide(L)'
;MLSNLLAVVAAASVSTVASATNPGPVPVITNAASLAAAISTQPSQVDRLKQLLTVNGTLLTGDALRELTVFDFSNTANVTEGGAGGTLLLATVDNFPILEITDISAGVAFIEPCGLNIPHSHPRASEVLTVVEGVLNAGFVQENGFATEIDTQLGKYQATVFPMGSIHFQQNPTCDPAIFVAALNSKDPGRNDIATNFFMLDPAIVNATLGFPTTIGGSNIEQFRQHIPANLALGVDTCLKACGLAP
;
A
#
# COMPACT_ATOMS: atom_id res chain seq x y z
N MET A 1 -45.34 -55.41 -28.38
CA MET A 1 -44.73 -54.08 -28.55
C MET A 1 -45.37 -53.17 -27.52
N LEU A 2 -44.56 -52.73 -26.55
CA LEU A 2 -45.01 -51.86 -25.45
C LEU A 2 -45.34 -50.46 -25.98
N SER A 3 -46.43 -49.86 -25.49
CA SER A 3 -46.61 -48.41 -25.54
C SER A 3 -47.19 -47.97 -24.20
N ASN A 4 -46.32 -47.48 -23.32
CA ASN A 4 -46.66 -46.90 -22.04
C ASN A 4 -47.00 -45.43 -22.26
N LEU A 5 -48.25 -45.07 -21.98
CA LEU A 5 -48.73 -43.69 -21.93
C LEU A 5 -48.49 -43.17 -20.50
N LEU A 6 -47.43 -42.38 -20.30
CA LEU A 6 -47.15 -41.71 -19.02
C LEU A 6 -47.84 -40.34 -19.02
N ALA A 7 -48.83 -40.16 -18.17
CA ALA A 7 -49.49 -38.88 -17.93
C ALA A 7 -48.59 -37.95 -17.11
N VAL A 8 -48.36 -36.74 -17.62
CA VAL A 8 -47.63 -35.67 -16.93
C VAL A 8 -48.55 -35.03 -15.90
N VAL A 9 -48.22 -35.15 -14.62
CA VAL A 9 -48.81 -34.36 -13.54
C VAL A 9 -47.81 -33.27 -13.17
N ALA A 10 -48.11 -32.02 -13.55
CA ALA A 10 -47.35 -30.86 -13.14
C ALA A 10 -47.72 -30.49 -11.69
N ALA A 11 -46.82 -30.75 -10.74
CA ALA A 11 -46.93 -30.25 -9.37
C ALA A 11 -46.35 -28.84 -9.31
N ALA A 12 -47.20 -27.84 -9.09
CA ALA A 12 -46.78 -26.47 -8.82
C ALA A 12 -46.15 -26.41 -7.41
N SER A 13 -44.85 -26.12 -7.34
CA SER A 13 -44.17 -25.81 -6.08
C SER A 13 -44.45 -24.37 -5.68
N VAL A 14 -45.22 -24.21 -4.60
CA VAL A 14 -45.41 -22.92 -3.94
C VAL A 14 -44.09 -22.53 -3.28
N SER A 15 -43.40 -21.55 -3.84
CA SER A 15 -42.20 -20.96 -3.22
C SER A 15 -42.65 -20.06 -2.07
N THR A 16 -42.39 -20.49 -0.83
CA THR A 16 -42.53 -19.63 0.34
C THR A 16 -41.42 -18.58 0.30
N VAL A 17 -41.78 -17.33 0.00
CA VAL A 17 -40.90 -16.18 0.17
C VAL A 17 -40.70 -15.98 1.66
N ALA A 18 -39.52 -16.32 2.18
CA ALA A 18 -39.12 -15.93 3.52
C ALA A 18 -39.09 -14.39 3.57
N SER A 19 -39.89 -13.80 4.46
CA SER A 19 -39.76 -12.38 4.78
C SER A 19 -38.36 -12.13 5.32
N ALA A 20 -37.56 -11.37 4.58
CA ALA A 20 -36.33 -10.80 5.10
C ALA A 20 -36.70 -9.90 6.27
N THR A 21 -36.39 -10.34 7.48
CA THR A 21 -36.49 -9.54 8.70
C THR A 21 -35.65 -8.27 8.52
N ASN A 22 -36.26 -7.11 8.80
CA ASN A 22 -35.55 -5.83 8.83
C ASN A 22 -34.21 -5.98 9.58
N PRO A 23 -33.08 -5.56 9.01
CA PRO A 23 -31.84 -5.51 9.77
C PRO A 23 -32.09 -4.56 10.94
N GLY A 24 -31.83 -5.06 12.15
CA GLY A 24 -31.90 -4.25 13.37
C GLY A 24 -30.97 -3.03 13.29
N PRO A 25 -31.03 -2.12 14.28
CA PRO A 25 -30.19 -0.93 14.32
C PRO A 25 -28.72 -1.33 14.10
N VAL A 26 -28.09 -0.70 13.10
CA VAL A 26 -26.68 -0.92 12.76
C VAL A 26 -25.84 -0.69 14.03
N PRO A 27 -24.97 -1.64 14.42
CA PRO A 27 -24.15 -1.48 15.61
C PRO A 27 -23.33 -0.20 15.50
N VAL A 28 -23.33 0.61 16.57
CA VAL A 28 -22.37 1.71 16.73
C VAL A 28 -20.99 1.11 16.48
N ILE A 29 -20.26 1.66 15.50
CA ILE A 29 -18.96 1.17 15.07
C ILE A 29 -18.02 1.23 16.28
N THR A 30 -17.52 0.07 16.74
CA THR A 30 -16.67 -0.01 17.94
C THR A 30 -15.17 -0.12 17.61
N ASN A 31 -14.80 -0.44 16.36
CA ASN A 31 -13.43 -0.33 15.80
C ASN A 31 -13.39 -0.56 14.28
N ALA A 32 -12.27 -0.22 13.63
CA ALA A 32 -12.06 -0.33 12.17
C ALA A 32 -12.27 -1.75 11.62
N ALA A 33 -11.84 -2.80 12.33
CA ALA A 33 -11.99 -4.19 11.88
C ALA A 33 -13.48 -4.61 11.78
N SER A 34 -14.30 -4.20 12.75
CA SER A 34 -15.75 -4.46 12.71
C SER A 34 -16.45 -3.75 11.55
N LEU A 35 -15.99 -2.54 11.21
CA LEU A 35 -16.48 -1.76 10.07
C LEU A 35 -16.10 -2.44 8.75
N ALA A 36 -14.85 -2.84 8.58
CA ALA A 36 -14.37 -3.57 7.40
C ALA A 36 -15.16 -4.87 7.16
N ALA A 37 -15.42 -5.65 8.23
CA ALA A 37 -16.24 -6.86 8.15
C ALA A 37 -17.69 -6.55 7.74
N ALA A 38 -18.30 -5.49 8.30
CA ALA A 38 -19.66 -5.09 7.97
C ALA A 38 -19.79 -4.60 6.51
N ILE A 39 -18.78 -3.92 5.99
CA ILE A 39 -18.74 -3.43 4.60
C ILE A 39 -18.51 -4.57 3.62
N SER A 40 -17.50 -5.41 3.85
CA SER A 40 -17.11 -6.48 2.93
C SER A 40 -18.20 -7.52 2.68
N THR A 41 -19.10 -7.72 3.65
CA THR A 41 -20.25 -8.63 3.54
C THR A 41 -21.42 -8.07 2.73
N GLN A 42 -21.43 -6.78 2.38
CA GLN A 42 -22.50 -6.18 1.58
C GLN A 42 -22.42 -6.61 0.11
N PRO A 43 -23.58 -6.89 -0.54
CA PRO A 43 -23.62 -7.51 -1.86
C PRO A 43 -23.31 -6.56 -3.02
N SER A 44 -23.51 -5.26 -2.85
CA SER A 44 -23.30 -4.26 -3.90
C SER A 44 -22.47 -3.07 -3.43
N GLN A 45 -21.86 -2.35 -4.37
CA GLN A 45 -21.16 -1.08 -4.08
C GLN A 45 -22.09 -0.05 -3.43
N VAL A 46 -23.37 -0.02 -3.82
CA VAL A 46 -24.37 0.87 -3.23
C VAL A 46 -24.63 0.50 -1.77
N ASP A 47 -24.75 -0.78 -1.46
CA ASP A 47 -25.00 -1.24 -0.09
C ASP A 47 -23.77 -1.02 0.80
N ARG A 48 -22.56 -1.19 0.27
CA ARG A 48 -21.31 -0.83 0.93
C ARG A 48 -21.25 0.66 1.28
N LEU A 49 -21.57 1.53 0.31
CA LEU A 49 -21.63 2.97 0.55
C LEU A 49 -22.70 3.36 1.56
N LYS A 50 -23.89 2.75 1.51
CA LYS A 50 -24.95 2.98 2.50
C LYS A 50 -24.50 2.54 3.89
N GLN A 51 -23.86 1.38 4.00
CA GLN A 51 -23.35 0.83 5.25
C GLN A 51 -22.27 1.74 5.88
N LEU A 52 -21.45 2.39 5.06
CA LEU A 52 -20.38 3.27 5.52
C LEU A 52 -20.85 4.71 5.78
N LEU A 53 -21.66 5.29 4.88
CA LEU A 53 -21.90 6.74 4.84
C LEU A 53 -23.30 7.16 5.31
N THR A 54 -24.16 6.23 5.73
CA THR A 54 -25.53 6.56 6.16
C THR A 54 -25.85 6.11 7.58
N VAL A 55 -26.69 6.87 8.26
CA VAL A 55 -27.33 6.49 9.52
C VAL A 55 -28.84 6.50 9.29
N ASN A 56 -29.49 5.36 9.54
CA ASN A 56 -30.93 5.16 9.27
C ASN A 56 -31.33 5.55 7.83
N GLY A 57 -30.48 5.23 6.85
CA GLY A 57 -30.70 5.53 5.43
C GLY A 57 -30.51 7.00 5.03
N THR A 58 -30.10 7.87 5.96
CA THR A 58 -29.78 9.27 5.70
C THR A 58 -28.27 9.45 5.60
N LEU A 59 -27.79 10.12 4.55
CA LEU A 59 -26.38 10.43 4.36
C LEU A 59 -25.84 11.27 5.54
N LEU A 60 -24.67 10.90 6.06
CA LEU A 60 -23.92 11.71 7.01
C LEU A 60 -23.63 13.09 6.40
N THR A 61 -23.49 14.12 7.24
CA THR A 61 -23.17 15.48 6.77
C THR A 61 -22.10 16.11 7.64
N GLY A 62 -21.47 17.19 7.15
CA GLY A 62 -20.43 17.91 7.88
C GLY A 62 -19.23 17.03 8.21
N ASP A 63 -18.70 17.20 9.42
CA ASP A 63 -17.47 16.54 9.86
C ASP A 63 -17.56 15.01 9.86
N ALA A 64 -18.72 14.46 10.22
CA ALA A 64 -18.94 13.01 10.23
C ALA A 64 -18.83 12.38 8.82
N LEU A 65 -19.26 13.10 7.78
CA LEU A 65 -19.06 12.65 6.40
C LEU A 65 -17.61 12.83 5.97
N ARG A 66 -17.01 13.97 6.34
CA ARG A 66 -15.63 14.31 5.98
C ARG A 66 -14.62 13.31 6.53
N GLU A 67 -14.78 12.89 7.78
CA GLU A 67 -13.94 11.89 8.45
C GLU A 67 -13.85 10.56 7.67
N LEU A 68 -14.92 10.18 6.97
CA LEU A 68 -14.97 8.94 6.20
C LEU A 68 -14.59 9.11 4.72
N THR A 69 -14.54 10.34 4.20
CA THR A 69 -14.43 10.58 2.74
C THR A 69 -13.22 11.42 2.34
N VAL A 70 -12.50 11.99 3.31
CA VAL A 70 -11.33 12.84 3.06
C VAL A 70 -10.15 12.32 3.87
N PHE A 71 -9.09 11.94 3.14
CA PHE A 71 -7.78 11.72 3.74
C PHE A 71 -6.92 12.97 3.55
N ASP A 72 -6.37 13.48 4.65
CA ASP A 72 -5.55 14.69 4.63
C ASP A 72 -4.06 14.33 4.62
N PHE A 73 -3.44 14.40 3.44
CA PHE A 73 -2.00 14.20 3.24
C PHE A 73 -1.13 15.39 3.69
N SER A 74 -1.72 16.44 4.26
CA SER A 74 -0.98 17.53 4.91
C SER A 74 -0.95 17.40 6.44
N ASN A 75 -1.76 16.52 7.01
CA ASN A 75 -1.81 16.31 8.45
C ASN A 75 -0.70 15.35 8.90
N THR A 76 0.26 15.87 9.67
CA THR A 76 1.39 15.08 10.19
C THR A 76 0.99 13.95 11.15
N ALA A 77 -0.22 13.98 11.71
CA ALA A 77 -0.76 12.86 12.49
C ALA A 77 -1.01 11.60 11.63
N ASN A 78 -1.05 11.75 10.30
CA ASN A 78 -1.25 10.65 9.34
C ASN A 78 0.07 10.10 8.77
N VAL A 79 1.23 10.54 9.28
CA VAL A 79 2.54 9.98 8.88
C VAL A 79 2.57 8.50 9.25
N THR A 80 2.72 7.65 8.23
CA THR A 80 2.80 6.20 8.38
C THR A 80 4.25 5.73 8.47
N GLU A 81 5.17 6.44 7.80
CA GLU A 81 6.59 6.11 7.78
C GLU A 81 7.43 7.38 7.75
N GLY A 82 8.63 7.32 8.31
CA GLY A 82 9.54 8.47 8.30
C GLY A 82 10.94 8.13 8.76
N GLY A 83 11.83 9.09 8.59
CA GLY A 83 13.23 9.01 8.99
C GLY A 83 13.98 10.26 8.54
N ALA A 84 15.30 10.21 8.60
CA ALA A 84 16.14 11.35 8.21
C ALA A 84 16.00 11.71 6.72
N GLY A 85 15.54 10.79 5.88
CA GLY A 85 15.28 11.03 4.45
C GLY A 85 13.94 11.69 4.12
N GLY A 86 13.07 11.90 5.11
CA GLY A 86 11.75 12.51 4.94
C GLY A 86 10.60 11.70 5.55
N THR A 87 9.38 11.99 5.09
CA THR A 87 8.14 11.42 5.62
C THR A 87 7.24 10.91 4.52
N LEU A 88 6.52 9.81 4.78
CA LEU A 88 5.53 9.22 3.90
C LEU A 88 4.19 9.10 4.65
N LEU A 89 3.13 9.53 3.97
CA LEU A 89 1.76 9.36 4.41
C LEU A 89 1.08 8.43 3.42
N LEU A 90 0.64 7.26 3.89
CA LEU A 90 -0.06 6.28 3.08
C LEU A 90 -1.51 6.14 3.54
N ALA A 91 -2.46 6.29 2.62
CA ALA A 91 -3.87 5.98 2.83
C ALA A 91 -4.14 4.54 2.41
N THR A 92 -4.40 3.66 3.37
CA THR A 92 -4.77 2.24 3.18
C THR A 92 -6.09 1.94 3.87
N VAL A 93 -6.58 0.70 3.77
CA VAL A 93 -7.75 0.25 4.55
C VAL A 93 -7.63 0.46 6.05
N ASP A 94 -6.41 0.51 6.61
CA ASP A 94 -6.20 0.61 8.06
C ASP A 94 -6.56 2.00 8.61
N ASN A 95 -6.37 3.05 7.80
CA ASN A 95 -6.53 4.45 8.23
C ASN A 95 -7.49 5.25 7.34
N PHE A 96 -7.97 4.68 6.22
CA PHE A 96 -8.98 5.30 5.37
C PHE A 96 -10.07 4.29 4.99
N PRO A 97 -11.07 4.05 5.88
CA PRO A 97 -12.00 2.93 5.76
C PRO A 97 -12.84 2.90 4.48
N ILE A 98 -13.03 4.04 3.80
CA ILE A 98 -13.73 4.06 2.51
C ILE A 98 -13.02 3.23 1.45
N LEU A 99 -11.71 3.00 1.59
CA LEU A 99 -10.97 2.14 0.67
C LEU A 99 -11.44 0.70 0.71
N GLU A 100 -12.18 0.25 1.75
CA GLU A 100 -12.80 -1.08 1.81
C GLU A 100 -13.74 -1.39 0.64
N ILE A 101 -14.32 -0.35 0.03
CA ILE A 101 -15.24 -0.46 -1.10
C ILE A 101 -14.53 -0.36 -2.45
N THR A 102 -13.23 -0.13 -2.46
CA THR A 102 -12.40 0.01 -3.67
C THR A 102 -11.24 -0.98 -3.59
N ASP A 103 -10.38 -1.03 -4.60
CA ASP A 103 -9.12 -1.78 -4.51
C ASP A 103 -7.95 -0.87 -4.88
N ILE A 104 -7.91 0.29 -4.22
CA ILE A 104 -6.86 1.28 -4.41
C ILE A 104 -6.34 1.80 -3.07
N SER A 105 -5.10 2.24 -3.07
CA SER A 105 -4.49 3.04 -2.01
C SER A 105 -3.69 4.18 -2.64
N ALA A 106 -3.32 5.16 -1.83
CA ALA A 106 -2.56 6.31 -2.29
C ALA A 106 -1.56 6.76 -1.24
N GLY A 107 -0.41 7.26 -1.68
CA GLY A 107 0.63 7.79 -0.82
C GLY A 107 1.08 9.17 -1.27
N VAL A 108 1.49 10.00 -0.31
CA VAL A 108 2.24 11.23 -0.58
C VAL A 108 3.52 11.18 0.23
N ALA A 109 4.65 11.30 -0.45
CA ALA A 109 5.97 11.33 0.16
C ALA A 109 6.58 12.72 0.05
N PHE A 110 7.11 13.19 1.16
CA PHE A 110 7.91 14.40 1.27
C PHE A 110 9.36 13.94 1.50
N ILE A 111 10.17 14.02 0.45
CA ILE A 111 11.55 13.54 0.44
C ILE A 111 12.49 14.73 0.66
N GLU A 112 13.25 14.67 1.75
CA GLU A 112 14.22 15.70 2.10
C GLU A 112 15.37 15.77 1.07
N PRO A 113 16.18 16.85 1.07
CA PRO A 113 17.41 16.91 0.30
C PRO A 113 18.26 15.65 0.47
N CYS A 114 18.70 15.07 -0.64
CA CYS A 114 19.42 13.80 -0.66
C CYS A 114 18.67 12.61 -0.03
N GLY A 115 17.38 12.69 0.28
CA GLY A 115 16.60 11.61 0.88
C GLY A 115 16.43 10.40 -0.04
N LEU A 116 16.36 9.21 0.56
CA LEU A 116 16.18 7.93 -0.10
C LEU A 116 14.97 7.20 0.51
N ASN A 117 13.94 6.96 -0.27
CA ASN A 117 12.99 5.90 0.02
C ASN A 117 13.64 4.57 -0.37
N ILE A 118 14.04 3.81 0.65
CA ILE A 118 14.96 2.66 0.51
C ILE A 118 14.38 1.57 -0.41
N PRO A 119 15.20 0.67 -0.97
CA PRO A 119 14.70 -0.42 -1.80
C PRO A 119 13.62 -1.26 -1.08
N HIS A 120 12.42 -1.28 -1.67
CA HIS A 120 11.26 -1.99 -1.15
C HIS A 120 10.44 -2.61 -2.28
N SER A 121 9.44 -3.42 -1.93
CA SER A 121 8.44 -3.91 -2.89
C SER A 121 7.03 -3.92 -2.31
N HIS A 122 6.04 -3.84 -3.19
CA HIS A 122 4.63 -4.00 -2.87
C HIS A 122 4.17 -5.40 -3.29
N PRO A 123 3.97 -6.34 -2.35
CA PRO A 123 3.65 -7.74 -2.69
C PRO A 123 2.24 -7.92 -3.27
N ARG A 124 1.35 -6.93 -3.12
CA ARG A 124 -0.06 -7.02 -3.53
C ARG A 124 -0.52 -5.92 -4.48
N ALA A 125 0.37 -5.02 -4.89
CA ALA A 125 0.00 -3.95 -5.82
C ALA A 125 1.14 -3.54 -6.75
N SER A 126 0.76 -3.14 -7.97
CA SER A 126 1.56 -2.24 -8.80
C SER A 126 1.34 -0.81 -8.34
N GLU A 127 2.35 0.04 -8.56
CA GLU A 127 2.32 1.46 -8.23
C GLU A 127 2.53 2.31 -9.48
N VAL A 128 1.80 3.43 -9.55
CA VAL A 128 2.17 4.58 -10.39
C VAL A 128 2.57 5.73 -9.48
N LEU A 129 3.75 6.28 -9.72
CA LEU A 129 4.30 7.40 -8.97
C LEU A 129 4.40 8.62 -9.88
N THR A 130 3.96 9.78 -9.40
CA THR A 130 4.08 11.07 -10.08
C THR A 130 4.78 12.08 -9.19
N VAL A 131 5.83 12.73 -9.69
CA VAL A 131 6.49 13.84 -8.98
C VAL A 131 5.60 15.07 -9.06
N VAL A 132 5.34 15.74 -7.95
CA VAL A 132 4.54 16.98 -7.91
C VAL A 132 5.36 18.21 -7.50
N GLU A 133 6.55 18.00 -6.95
CA GLU A 133 7.54 19.05 -6.66
C GLU A 133 8.97 18.45 -6.74
N GLY A 134 9.94 19.23 -7.24
CA GLY A 134 11.34 18.82 -7.29
C GLY A 134 11.69 17.80 -8.38
N VAL A 135 12.73 17.01 -8.10
CA VAL A 135 13.31 15.98 -8.99
C VAL A 135 13.54 14.71 -8.19
N LEU A 136 13.28 13.54 -8.79
CA LEU A 136 13.59 12.24 -8.22
C LEU A 136 14.31 11.37 -9.23
N ASN A 137 15.36 10.68 -8.79
CA ASN A 137 15.79 9.46 -9.43
C ASN A 137 14.89 8.33 -8.92
N ALA A 138 14.36 7.53 -9.84
CA ALA A 138 13.55 6.37 -9.52
C ALA A 138 14.10 5.17 -10.29
N GLY A 139 14.17 4.01 -9.63
CA GLY A 139 14.67 2.81 -10.27
C GLY A 139 14.03 1.55 -9.72
N PHE A 140 14.04 0.48 -10.53
CA PHE A 140 13.54 -0.82 -10.12
C PHE A 140 14.23 -1.98 -10.84
N VAL A 141 14.16 -3.15 -10.21
CA VAL A 141 14.48 -4.45 -10.80
C VAL A 141 13.26 -5.36 -10.73
N GLN A 142 13.10 -6.21 -11.74
CA GLN A 142 12.02 -7.20 -11.80
C GLN A 142 12.51 -8.56 -11.29
N GLU A 143 11.74 -9.62 -11.55
CA GLU A 143 12.07 -11.00 -11.22
C GLU A 143 13.16 -11.60 -12.11
N ASN A 144 13.60 -12.81 -11.73
CA ASN A 144 14.61 -13.58 -12.45
C ASN A 144 14.28 -13.70 -13.95
N GLY A 145 15.30 -13.51 -14.80
CA GLY A 145 15.15 -13.49 -16.25
C GLY A 145 15.16 -12.07 -16.86
N PHE A 146 14.99 -11.03 -16.03
CA PHE A 146 15.21 -9.64 -16.42
C PHE A 146 15.98 -8.89 -15.32
N ALA A 147 17.23 -9.30 -15.09
CA ALA A 147 18.08 -8.85 -13.97
C ALA A 147 18.83 -7.53 -14.26
N THR A 148 18.18 -6.60 -14.94
CA THR A 148 18.74 -5.28 -15.25
C THR A 148 17.94 -4.21 -14.50
N GLU A 149 18.64 -3.31 -13.82
CA GLU A 149 18.02 -2.12 -13.25
C GLU A 149 17.49 -1.22 -14.37
N ILE A 150 16.23 -0.82 -14.22
CA ILE A 150 15.64 0.25 -15.00
C ILE A 150 15.63 1.47 -14.10
N ASP A 151 16.44 2.46 -14.43
CA ASP A 151 16.50 3.75 -13.73
C ASP A 151 16.11 4.90 -14.65
N THR A 152 15.53 5.94 -14.06
CA THR A 152 15.16 7.17 -14.74
C THR A 152 15.17 8.34 -13.77
N GLN A 153 15.33 9.55 -14.32
CA GLN A 153 15.12 10.79 -13.58
C GLN A 153 13.77 11.40 -13.96
N LEU A 154 12.98 11.73 -12.95
CA LEU A 154 11.66 12.34 -13.05
C LEU A 154 11.73 13.77 -12.53
N GLY A 155 11.26 14.72 -13.33
CA GLY A 155 10.94 16.07 -12.90
C GLY A 155 9.46 16.22 -12.56
N LYS A 156 9.10 17.42 -12.10
CA LYS A 156 7.71 17.80 -11.79
C LYS A 156 6.71 17.43 -12.90
N TYR A 157 5.64 16.77 -12.50
CA TYR A 157 4.55 16.22 -13.30
C TYR A 157 4.95 15.10 -14.27
N GLN A 158 6.11 14.49 -14.09
CA GLN A 158 6.47 13.23 -14.74
C GLN A 158 6.14 12.06 -13.83
N ALA A 159 5.79 10.93 -14.46
CA ALA A 159 5.40 9.72 -13.77
C ALA A 159 6.22 8.51 -14.22
N THR A 160 6.35 7.53 -13.33
CA THR A 160 6.87 6.20 -13.62
C THR A 160 5.95 5.13 -13.02
N VAL A 161 6.21 3.87 -13.32
CA VAL A 161 5.46 2.72 -12.81
C VAL A 161 6.40 1.71 -12.17
N PHE A 162 5.92 1.08 -11.09
CA PHE A 162 6.58 -0.06 -10.47
C PHE A 162 5.64 -1.26 -10.56
N PRO A 163 5.98 -2.31 -11.33
CA PRO A 163 5.18 -3.52 -11.38
C PRO A 163 5.04 -4.17 -10.00
N MET A 164 3.92 -4.84 -9.76
CA MET A 164 3.70 -5.60 -8.52
C MET A 164 4.87 -6.56 -8.22
N GLY A 165 5.35 -6.51 -6.98
CA GLY A 165 6.48 -7.31 -6.51
C GLY A 165 7.88 -6.86 -6.97
N SER A 166 7.98 -5.86 -7.86
CA SER A 166 9.29 -5.30 -8.25
C SER A 166 9.99 -4.64 -7.05
N ILE A 167 11.30 -4.84 -6.95
CA ILE A 167 12.13 -4.13 -5.97
C ILE A 167 12.45 -2.78 -6.57
N HIS A 168 12.07 -1.70 -5.89
CA HIS A 168 12.20 -0.34 -6.41
C HIS A 168 12.56 0.66 -5.31
N PHE A 169 13.01 1.84 -5.71
CA PHE A 169 13.43 2.91 -4.82
C PHE A 169 13.13 4.28 -5.44
N GLN A 170 13.19 5.32 -4.60
CA GLN A 170 13.22 6.71 -5.03
C GLN A 170 14.26 7.48 -4.26
N GLN A 171 15.03 8.30 -4.94
CA GLN A 171 16.10 9.10 -4.35
C GLN A 171 15.98 10.55 -4.84
N ASN A 172 15.99 11.50 -3.92
CA ASN A 172 16.14 12.91 -4.25
C ASN A 172 17.61 13.20 -4.52
N PRO A 173 18.02 13.57 -5.75
CA PRO A 173 19.41 13.82 -6.08
C PRO A 173 19.84 15.27 -5.86
N THR A 174 18.99 16.09 -5.24
CA THR A 174 19.17 17.54 -5.15
C THR A 174 19.28 18.01 -3.71
N CYS A 175 19.67 19.28 -3.57
CA CYS A 175 19.76 19.96 -2.27
C CYS A 175 18.42 20.59 -1.85
N ASP A 176 17.38 20.48 -2.68
CA ASP A 176 16.04 20.99 -2.41
C ASP A 176 15.09 19.82 -2.12
N PRO A 177 14.03 20.01 -1.31
CA PRO A 177 13.03 18.97 -1.08
C PRO A 177 12.28 18.55 -2.36
N ALA A 178 11.82 17.30 -2.39
CA ALA A 178 10.99 16.76 -3.47
C ALA A 178 9.69 16.15 -2.91
N ILE A 179 8.63 16.15 -3.70
CA ILE A 179 7.34 15.57 -3.32
C ILE A 179 6.84 14.68 -4.46
N PHE A 180 6.40 13.48 -4.12
CA PHE A 180 5.69 12.61 -5.06
C PHE A 180 4.37 12.09 -4.51
N VAL A 181 3.47 11.74 -5.42
CA VAL A 181 2.20 11.07 -5.15
C VAL A 181 2.23 9.70 -5.79
N ALA A 182 1.88 8.68 -5.02
CA ALA A 182 1.75 7.30 -5.46
C ALA A 182 0.28 6.87 -5.45
N ALA A 183 -0.12 6.10 -6.45
CA ALA A 183 -1.40 5.38 -6.45
C ALA A 183 -1.13 3.90 -6.72
N LEU A 184 -1.76 3.04 -5.93
CA LEU A 184 -1.54 1.61 -6.00
C LEU A 184 -2.86 0.90 -6.24
N ASN A 185 -2.84 -0.16 -7.05
CA ASN A 185 -4.03 -0.93 -7.42
C ASN A 185 -4.39 -2.03 -6.41
N SER A 186 -4.14 -1.78 -5.12
CA SER A 186 -4.75 -2.52 -4.03
C SER A 186 -5.00 -1.62 -2.85
N LYS A 187 -6.08 -1.87 -2.13
CA LYS A 187 -6.40 -1.20 -0.86
C LYS A 187 -5.47 -1.61 0.30
N ASP A 188 -4.80 -2.75 0.16
CA ASP A 188 -3.74 -3.26 1.03
C ASP A 188 -2.54 -3.69 0.17
N PRO A 189 -1.70 -2.74 -0.29
CA PRO A 189 -0.58 -3.04 -1.17
C PRO A 189 0.52 -3.87 -0.47
N GLY A 190 0.63 -3.73 0.85
CA GLY A 190 1.76 -4.18 1.65
C GLY A 190 3.06 -3.45 1.31
N ARG A 191 4.04 -3.49 2.20
CA ARG A 191 5.40 -2.99 1.95
C ARG A 191 6.42 -4.00 2.48
N ASN A 192 7.41 -4.31 1.67
CA ASN A 192 8.50 -5.21 2.03
C ASN A 192 9.83 -4.48 1.82
N ASP A 193 10.40 -3.92 2.88
CA ASP A 193 11.73 -3.30 2.83
C ASP A 193 12.79 -4.39 2.68
N ILE A 194 13.47 -4.42 1.54
CA ILE A 194 14.22 -5.61 1.11
C ILE A 194 15.38 -5.91 2.04
N ALA A 195 16.21 -4.91 2.36
CA ALA A 195 17.34 -5.11 3.26
C ALA A 195 16.86 -5.54 4.66
N THR A 196 15.91 -4.80 5.23
CA THR A 196 15.34 -5.07 6.56
C THR A 196 14.84 -6.50 6.66
N ASN A 197 13.93 -6.90 5.77
CA ASN A 197 13.29 -8.21 5.86
C ASN A 197 14.23 -9.36 5.45
N PHE A 198 15.15 -9.13 4.51
CA PHE A 198 16.17 -10.12 4.16
C PHE A 198 17.08 -10.43 5.35
N PHE A 199 17.60 -9.40 6.02
CA PHE A 199 18.48 -9.61 7.16
C PHE A 199 17.75 -10.12 8.40
N MET A 200 16.41 -9.96 8.52
CA MET A 200 15.61 -10.56 9.60
C MET A 200 15.46 -12.08 9.50
N LEU A 201 15.80 -12.70 8.36
CA LEU A 201 15.81 -14.16 8.22
C LEU A 201 16.86 -14.81 9.15
N ASP A 202 16.74 -16.12 9.31
CA ASP A 202 17.72 -16.92 10.06
C ASP A 202 19.15 -16.61 9.57
N PRO A 203 20.10 -16.27 10.48
CA PRO A 203 21.45 -15.89 10.08
C PRO A 203 22.19 -16.95 9.25
N ALA A 204 21.94 -18.24 9.47
CA ALA A 204 22.57 -19.30 8.68
C ALA A 204 22.01 -19.34 7.26
N ILE A 205 20.72 -19.06 7.09
CA ILE A 205 20.08 -18.93 5.77
C ILE A 205 20.60 -17.70 5.02
N VAL A 206 20.66 -16.54 5.68
CA VAL A 206 21.24 -15.33 5.10
C VAL A 206 22.69 -15.56 4.68
N ASN A 207 23.50 -16.16 5.55
CA ASN A 207 24.89 -16.50 5.25
C ASN A 207 25.01 -17.45 4.04
N ALA A 208 24.17 -18.48 3.97
CA ALA A 208 24.15 -19.38 2.83
C ALA A 208 23.71 -18.68 1.53
N THR A 209 22.86 -17.66 1.62
CA THR A 209 22.31 -16.92 0.48
C THR A 209 23.30 -15.90 -0.10
N LEU A 210 24.06 -15.21 0.76
CA LEU A 210 25.05 -14.21 0.32
C LEU A 210 26.26 -14.82 -0.40
N GLY A 211 26.48 -16.14 -0.24
CA GLY A 211 27.60 -16.84 -0.84
C GLY A 211 28.96 -16.40 -0.27
N PHE A 212 30.03 -16.65 -1.02
CA PHE A 212 31.37 -16.18 -0.67
C PHE A 212 31.68 -14.96 -1.54
N PRO A 213 31.81 -13.76 -0.96
CA PRO A 213 32.97 -13.41 -0.14
C PRO A 213 32.66 -12.83 1.25
N THR A 214 33.70 -12.74 2.10
CA THR A 214 33.64 -12.43 3.55
C THR A 214 33.18 -11.02 3.95
N THR A 215 32.81 -10.15 3.00
CA THR A 215 32.45 -8.75 3.30
C THR A 215 31.07 -8.66 3.96
N ILE A 216 30.11 -9.48 3.52
CA ILE A 216 28.81 -9.67 4.17
C ILE A 216 28.62 -11.17 4.35
N GLY A 217 28.75 -11.67 5.56
CA GLY A 217 28.71 -13.09 5.87
C GLY A 217 28.26 -13.36 7.30
N GLY A 218 28.11 -14.63 7.66
CA GLY A 218 27.50 -15.04 8.92
C GLY A 218 28.08 -14.39 10.17
N SER A 219 29.37 -14.07 10.16
CA SER A 219 30.07 -13.44 11.29
C SER A 219 29.69 -11.97 11.54
N ASN A 220 29.11 -11.26 10.57
CA ASN A 220 28.80 -9.83 10.69
C ASN A 220 27.34 -9.46 10.38
N ILE A 221 26.44 -10.43 10.18
CA ILE A 221 25.00 -10.17 9.95
C ILE A 221 24.37 -9.32 11.06
N GLU A 222 24.66 -9.62 12.33
CA GLU A 222 24.10 -8.85 13.46
C GLU A 222 24.57 -7.39 13.44
N GLN A 223 25.82 -7.16 13.00
CA GLN A 223 26.32 -5.80 12.81
C GLN A 223 25.52 -5.10 11.72
N PHE A 224 25.29 -5.74 10.56
CA PHE A 224 24.51 -5.13 9.48
C PHE A 224 23.07 -4.81 9.89
N ARG A 225 22.38 -5.71 10.61
CA ARG A 225 21.01 -5.46 11.11
C ARG A 225 20.88 -4.14 11.87
N GLN A 226 21.89 -3.80 12.68
CA GLN A 226 21.88 -2.57 13.49
C GLN A 226 22.08 -1.29 12.67
N HIS A 227 22.56 -1.41 11.43
CA HIS A 227 22.87 -0.27 10.55
C HIS A 227 21.88 -0.12 9.39
N ILE A 228 20.86 -0.97 9.28
CA ILE A 228 19.82 -0.81 8.26
C ILE A 228 18.97 0.41 8.65
N PRO A 229 18.87 1.43 7.78
CA PRO A 229 18.14 2.65 8.09
C PRO A 229 16.62 2.41 8.07
N ALA A 230 15.87 3.39 8.60
CA ALA A 230 14.43 3.45 8.45
C ALA A 230 14.01 3.61 6.97
N ASN A 231 12.71 3.46 6.70
CA ASN A 231 12.09 3.48 5.37
C ASN A 231 12.51 4.69 4.52
N LEU A 232 12.72 5.83 5.18
CA LEU A 232 13.23 7.07 4.58
C LEU A 232 14.61 7.37 5.18
N ALA A 233 15.67 7.11 4.42
CA ALA A 233 17.06 7.24 4.83
C ALA A 233 17.74 8.46 4.20
N LEU A 234 18.87 8.91 4.77
CA LEU A 234 19.78 9.78 4.04
C LEU A 234 20.38 8.99 2.87
N GLY A 235 20.41 9.61 1.70
CA GLY A 235 20.79 8.98 0.44
C GLY A 235 22.28 9.08 0.13
N VAL A 236 22.60 9.04 -1.17
CA VAL A 236 23.96 8.80 -1.69
C VAL A 236 24.99 9.83 -1.17
N ASP A 237 26.11 9.36 -0.62
CA ASP A 237 27.21 10.18 -0.06
C ASP A 237 27.66 11.34 -0.95
N THR A 238 27.65 11.14 -2.26
CA THR A 238 28.00 12.18 -3.24
C THR A 238 27.01 13.34 -3.21
N CYS A 239 25.71 13.06 -3.07
CA CYS A 239 24.69 14.09 -2.89
C CYS A 239 24.89 14.81 -1.56
N LEU A 240 25.04 14.07 -0.47
CA LEU A 240 25.22 14.63 0.87
C LEU A 240 26.41 15.60 0.90
N LYS A 241 27.54 15.17 0.34
CA LYS A 241 28.74 16.01 0.22
C LYS A 241 28.52 17.24 -0.67
N ALA A 242 27.84 17.08 -1.80
CA ALA A 242 27.56 18.20 -2.72
C ALA A 242 26.65 19.26 -2.08
N CYS A 243 25.71 18.82 -1.24
CA CYS A 243 24.76 19.70 -0.53
C CYS A 243 25.28 20.17 0.84
N GLY A 244 26.48 19.77 1.25
CA GLY A 244 27.04 20.13 2.56
C GLY A 244 26.27 19.54 3.76
N LEU A 245 25.60 18.40 3.55
CA LEU A 245 24.83 17.69 4.57
C LEU A 245 25.70 16.65 5.28
N ALA A 246 25.43 16.46 6.57
CA ALA A 246 26.05 15.38 7.34
C ALA A 246 25.36 14.05 7.01
N PRO A 247 26.11 12.94 6.91
CA PRO A 247 25.55 11.59 6.80
C PRO A 247 24.91 11.10 8.11
#